data_AF-A0A809Y1F1-F1
#
_entry.id   AF-A0A809Y1F1-F1
#
_cell.length_a   1.000
_cell.length_b   1.000
_cell.length_c   1.000
_cell.angle_alpha   90.00
_cell.angle_beta   90.00
_cell.angle_gamma   90.00
#
_symmetry.space_group_name_H-M   'P 1'
#
loop_
_entity.id
_entity.type
_entity.pdbx_description
1 polymer ?
#
loop_
_entity_poly.entity_id
_entity_poly.type
_entity_poly.pdbx_seq_one_letter_code
_entity_poly.pdbx_strand_id
1 'polypeptide(L)'
;MKSRQLEVALPEDTYLKTGRFDKDAMLVLIQEALKAGAELGFPLTRMIAHAEMAVDDWKSGIEWAEYEMRLNSVLTNYDDPVICTFDANLLTAPHAFDILRTHPMVILGGVLIENSFFTSPQEFIREVQSRTGPSQSYRA
;
A
#
# COMPACT_ATOMS: atom_id res chain seq x y z
N MET A 1 -2.56 13.88 -30.56
CA MET A 1 -2.19 13.72 -29.13
C MET A 1 -2.68 12.36 -28.68
N LYS A 2 -1.85 11.56 -28.00
CA LYS A 2 -2.35 10.38 -27.29
C LYS A 2 -3.12 10.89 -26.06
N SER A 3 -4.40 10.58 -25.94
CA SER A 3 -5.16 10.82 -24.70
C SER A 3 -4.75 9.78 -23.64
N ARG A 4 -5.18 9.96 -22.37
CA ARG A 4 -4.92 9.02 -21.26
C ARG A 4 -3.45 8.88 -20.82
N GLN A 5 -2.64 9.91 -21.05
CA GLN A 5 -1.26 9.98 -20.53
C GLN A 5 -1.21 10.29 -19.02
N LEU A 6 -2.32 10.78 -18.47
CA LEU A 6 -2.52 11.06 -17.06
C LEU A 6 -3.96 10.70 -16.73
N GLU A 7 -4.13 9.91 -15.68
CA GLU A 7 -5.43 9.61 -15.08
C GLU A 7 -5.35 9.98 -13.60
N VAL A 8 -6.42 10.59 -13.09
CA VAL A 8 -6.56 10.98 -11.69
C VAL A 8 -7.85 10.35 -11.20
N ALA A 9 -7.75 9.60 -10.10
CA ALA A 9 -8.89 8.93 -9.48
C ALA A 9 -9.02 9.40 -8.03
N LEU A 10 -10.26 9.55 -7.58
CA LEU A 10 -10.55 9.95 -6.21
C LEU A 10 -10.52 8.72 -5.28
N PRO A 11 -10.43 8.91 -3.95
CA PRO A 11 -10.53 7.80 -3.00
C PRO A 11 -11.81 6.95 -3.21
N GLU A 12 -12.94 7.58 -3.52
CA GLU A 12 -14.22 6.93 -3.84
C GLU A 12 -14.21 6.12 -5.15
N ASP A 13 -13.24 6.35 -6.05
CA ASP A 13 -13.05 5.55 -7.25
C ASP A 13 -12.04 4.41 -7.02
N THR A 14 -11.32 4.45 -5.90
CA THR A 14 -10.18 3.60 -5.57
C THR A 14 -10.40 2.88 -4.23
N TYR A 15 -9.69 3.31 -3.18
CA TYR A 15 -9.64 2.69 -1.86
C TYR A 15 -11.01 2.56 -1.19
N LEU A 16 -11.93 3.49 -1.46
CA LEU A 16 -13.24 3.60 -0.83
C LEU A 16 -14.39 3.30 -1.80
N LYS A 17 -14.10 2.64 -2.94
CA LYS A 17 -15.09 2.32 -3.98
C LYS A 17 -16.30 1.52 -3.48
N THR A 18 -16.13 0.70 -2.45
CA THR A 18 -17.21 -0.09 -1.83
C THR A 18 -17.80 0.59 -0.59
N GLY A 19 -17.46 1.87 -0.35
CA GLY A 19 -17.80 2.63 0.86
C GLY A 19 -16.89 2.36 2.06
N ARG A 20 -15.93 1.44 1.92
CA ARG A 20 -14.87 1.12 2.89
C ARG A 20 -13.65 0.57 2.16
N PHE A 21 -12.54 0.42 2.86
CA PHE A 21 -11.37 -0.26 2.31
C PHE A 21 -11.69 -1.72 1.97
N ASP A 22 -11.37 -2.11 0.74
CA ASP A 22 -11.49 -3.47 0.21
C ASP A 22 -10.20 -3.85 -0.53
N LYS A 23 -9.41 -4.71 0.10
CA LYS A 23 -8.10 -5.15 -0.43
C LYS A 23 -8.22 -5.86 -1.78
N ASP A 24 -9.26 -6.68 -1.96
CA ASP A 24 -9.41 -7.47 -3.18
C ASP A 24 -9.80 -6.57 -4.35
N ALA A 25 -10.72 -5.63 -4.12
CA ALA A 25 -11.09 -4.63 -5.11
C ALA A 25 -9.89 -3.76 -5.53
N MET A 26 -9.05 -3.33 -4.59
CA MET A 26 -7.86 -2.54 -4.89
C MET A 26 -6.79 -3.31 -5.67
N LEU A 27 -6.55 -4.57 -5.34
CA LEU A 27 -5.61 -5.41 -6.09
C LEU A 27 -6.08 -5.65 -7.53
N VAL A 28 -7.38 -5.80 -7.75
CA VAL A 28 -7.95 -5.90 -9.11
C VAL A 28 -7.75 -4.58 -9.86
N LEU A 29 -8.11 -3.46 -9.23
CA LEU A 29 -8.01 -2.12 -9.83
C LEU A 29 -6.58 -1.79 -10.28
N ILE A 30 -5.59 -2.05 -9.43
CA ILE A 30 -4.19 -1.76 -9.76
C ILE A 30 -3.75 -2.57 -10.98
N GLN A 31 -4.05 -3.87 -11.00
CA GLN A 31 -3.68 -4.72 -12.13
C GLN A 31 -4.37 -4.31 -13.43
N GLU A 32 -5.64 -3.91 -13.37
CA GLU A 32 -6.38 -3.39 -14.51
C GLU A 32 -5.75 -2.09 -15.04
N ALA A 33 -5.37 -1.17 -14.15
CA ALA A 33 -4.72 0.08 -14.52
C ALA A 33 -3.34 -0.15 -15.18
N LEU A 34 -2.51 -1.04 -14.63
CA LEU A 34 -1.20 -1.37 -15.19
C LEU A 34 -1.33 -2.05 -16.57
N LYS A 35 -2.25 -3.00 -16.72
CA LYS A 35 -2.55 -3.64 -18.02
C LYS A 35 -3.06 -2.65 -19.05
N ALA A 36 -3.98 -1.77 -18.67
CA ALA A 36 -4.56 -0.79 -19.58
C ALA A 36 -3.50 0.16 -20.15
N GLY A 37 -2.51 0.58 -19.34
CA GLY A 37 -1.40 1.39 -19.81
C GLY A 37 -0.62 0.72 -20.96
N ALA A 38 -0.29 -0.56 -20.79
CA ALA A 38 0.39 -1.35 -21.81
C ALA A 38 -0.47 -1.55 -23.07
N GLU A 39 -1.77 -1.87 -22.91
CA GLU A 39 -2.72 -2.07 -24.02
C GLU A 39 -2.93 -0.80 -24.86
N LEU A 40 -2.83 0.38 -24.25
CA LEU A 40 -2.88 1.68 -24.94
C LEU A 40 -1.56 2.02 -25.67
N GLY A 41 -0.56 1.15 -25.59
CA GLY A 41 0.74 1.34 -26.22
C GLY A 41 1.60 2.39 -25.51
N PHE A 42 1.45 2.53 -24.19
CA PHE A 42 2.40 3.24 -23.35
C PHE A 42 3.48 2.26 -22.86
N PRO A 43 4.76 2.66 -22.87
CA PRO A 43 5.84 1.76 -22.47
C PRO A 43 5.92 1.53 -20.96
N LEU A 44 5.35 2.44 -20.16
CA LEU A 44 5.40 2.39 -18.70
C LEU A 44 4.28 3.22 -18.09
N THR A 45 3.64 2.68 -17.07
CA THR A 45 2.72 3.34 -16.15
C THR A 45 3.48 3.68 -14.87
N ARG A 46 3.36 4.94 -14.40
CA ARG A 46 3.88 5.34 -13.08
C ARG A 46 2.70 5.60 -12.18
N MET A 47 2.45 4.69 -11.26
CA MET A 47 1.32 4.82 -10.34
C MET A 47 1.78 5.47 -9.04
N ILE A 48 1.08 6.52 -8.64
CA ILE A 48 1.27 7.19 -7.35
C ILE A 48 -0.06 7.09 -6.61
N ALA A 49 -0.02 6.57 -5.39
CA ALA A 49 -1.18 6.29 -4.56
C ALA A 49 -1.08 7.04 -3.22
N HIS A 50 -2.17 7.69 -2.81
CA HIS A 50 -2.34 8.23 -1.47
C HIS A 50 -2.93 7.14 -0.57
N ALA A 51 -2.04 6.33 -0.01
CA ALA A 51 -2.37 5.08 0.66
C ALA A 51 -2.93 5.28 2.07
N GLU A 52 -2.76 6.47 2.67
CA GLU A 52 -3.26 6.81 4.00
C GLU A 52 -4.79 6.69 4.11
N MET A 53 -5.51 6.82 3.00
CA MET A 53 -6.98 6.69 2.94
C MET A 53 -7.49 5.28 3.28
N ALA A 54 -6.62 4.28 3.33
CA ALA A 54 -6.97 2.92 3.68
C ALA A 54 -6.86 2.62 5.19
N VAL A 55 -6.27 3.53 5.99
CA VAL A 55 -5.82 3.24 7.36
C VAL A 55 -6.52 4.14 8.38
N ASP A 56 -7.85 4.12 8.41
CA ASP A 56 -8.63 4.88 9.40
C ASP A 56 -8.65 4.21 10.79
N ASP A 57 -8.40 2.89 10.91
CA ASP A 57 -8.34 2.20 12.20
C ASP A 57 -7.38 0.98 12.22
N TRP A 58 -7.10 0.45 13.42
CA TRP A 58 -6.18 -0.67 13.63
C TRP A 58 -6.72 -2.05 13.19
N LYS A 59 -8.05 -2.24 13.08
CA LYS A 59 -8.64 -3.41 12.39
C LYS A 59 -8.39 -3.33 10.89
N SER A 60 -8.50 -2.14 10.30
CA SER A 60 -8.07 -1.86 8.93
C SER A 60 -6.57 -2.07 8.78
N GLY A 61 -5.78 -1.90 9.84
CA GLY A 61 -4.34 -2.20 9.87
C GLY A 61 -3.98 -3.65 9.47
N ILE A 62 -4.78 -4.66 9.85
CA ILE A 62 -4.56 -6.05 9.41
C ILE A 62 -4.90 -6.21 7.92
N GLU A 63 -6.05 -5.71 7.49
CA GLU A 63 -6.47 -5.76 6.09
C GLU A 63 -5.49 -5.01 5.17
N TRP A 64 -4.98 -3.88 5.65
CA TRP A 64 -3.96 -3.07 5.02
C TRP A 64 -2.63 -3.81 4.91
N ALA A 65 -2.18 -4.43 6.00
CA ALA A 65 -0.98 -5.27 5.99
C ALA A 65 -1.12 -6.37 4.94
N GLU A 66 -2.21 -7.15 4.97
CA GLU A 66 -2.47 -8.22 4.01
C GLU A 66 -2.52 -7.71 2.56
N TYR A 67 -3.13 -6.55 2.34
CA TYR A 67 -3.16 -5.88 1.04
C TYR A 67 -1.76 -5.56 0.53
N GLU A 68 -0.95 -4.84 1.30
CA GLU A 68 0.40 -4.41 0.93
C GLU A 68 1.30 -5.60 0.57
N MET A 69 1.16 -6.70 1.27
CA MET A 69 1.89 -7.93 0.97
C MET A 69 1.51 -8.56 -0.36
N ARG A 70 0.19 -8.69 -0.58
CA ARG A 70 -0.34 -9.27 -1.82
C ARG A 70 0.02 -8.36 -2.99
N LEU A 71 -0.02 -7.05 -2.77
CA LEU A 71 0.42 -6.07 -3.75
C LEU A 71 1.89 -6.30 -4.13
N ASN A 72 2.81 -6.43 -3.17
CA ASN A 72 4.22 -6.74 -3.48
C ASN A 72 4.38 -7.98 -4.36
N SER A 73 3.63 -9.05 -4.11
CA SER A 73 3.66 -10.28 -4.92
C SER A 73 3.04 -10.09 -6.30
N VAL A 74 2.01 -9.27 -6.42
CA VAL A 74 1.36 -8.94 -7.70
C VAL A 74 2.29 -8.08 -8.56
N LEU A 75 2.96 -7.10 -7.96
CA LEU A 75 3.81 -6.13 -8.66
C LEU A 75 5.05 -6.75 -9.29
N THR A 76 5.52 -7.92 -8.84
CA THR A 76 6.63 -8.63 -9.52
C THR A 76 6.31 -9.07 -10.95
N ASN A 77 5.03 -9.02 -11.36
CA ASN A 77 4.59 -9.36 -12.71
C ASN A 77 4.56 -8.15 -13.66
N TYR A 78 4.93 -6.96 -13.19
CA TYR A 78 4.87 -5.70 -13.94
C TYR A 78 6.20 -4.94 -13.82
N ASP A 79 6.65 -4.32 -14.91
CA ASP A 79 7.82 -3.42 -14.89
C ASP A 79 7.45 -2.02 -14.37
N ASP A 80 6.17 -1.76 -14.18
CA ASP A 80 5.59 -0.48 -13.80
C ASP A 80 5.88 -0.10 -12.34
N PRO A 81 6.51 1.06 -12.06
CA PRO A 81 6.72 1.51 -10.70
C PRO A 81 5.40 1.97 -10.05
N VAL A 82 5.15 1.43 -8.85
CA VAL A 82 4.07 1.86 -7.96
C VAL A 82 4.67 2.50 -6.71
N ILE A 83 4.21 3.70 -6.39
CA ILE A 83 4.67 4.49 -5.25
C ILE A 83 3.46 4.76 -4.35
N CYS A 84 3.45 4.13 -3.18
CA CYS A 84 2.55 4.51 -2.10
C CYS A 84 3.14 5.74 -1.38
N THR A 85 2.31 6.76 -1.21
CA THR A 85 2.63 8.00 -0.51
C THR A 85 1.78 8.09 0.74
N PHE A 86 2.32 8.77 1.75
CA PHE A 86 1.68 8.97 3.05
C PHE A 86 2.05 10.35 3.58
N ASP A 87 1.07 11.10 4.10
CA ASP A 87 1.37 12.31 4.86
C ASP A 87 1.99 11.95 6.23
N ALA A 88 3.28 12.24 6.39
CA ALA A 88 4.02 11.99 7.62
C ALA A 88 3.44 12.72 8.84
N ASN A 89 2.68 13.80 8.65
CA ASN A 89 2.01 14.51 9.75
C ASN A 89 0.80 13.74 10.30
N LEU A 90 0.27 12.79 9.54
CA LEU A 90 -0.88 11.95 9.92
C LEU A 90 -0.45 10.59 10.48
N LEU A 91 0.83 10.23 10.34
CA LEU A 91 1.34 8.93 10.78
C LEU A 91 1.68 8.92 12.27
N THR A 92 1.17 7.90 12.97
CA THR A 92 1.72 7.51 14.28
C THR A 92 2.99 6.70 14.09
N ALA A 93 3.85 6.63 15.11
CA ALA A 93 5.07 5.81 15.02
C ALA A 93 4.78 4.33 14.67
N PRO A 94 3.78 3.65 15.26
CA PRO A 94 3.39 2.31 14.83
C PRO A 94 3.02 2.22 13.36
N HIS A 95 2.21 3.15 12.84
CA HIS A 95 1.85 3.17 11.41
C HIS A 95 3.08 3.31 10.51
N ALA A 96 3.99 4.22 10.86
CA ALA A 96 5.22 4.42 10.10
C ALA A 96 6.08 3.14 10.06
N PHE A 97 6.23 2.44 11.19
CA PHE A 97 6.96 1.16 11.22
C PHE A 97 6.28 0.09 10.39
N ASP A 98 4.96 0.00 10.45
CA ASP A 98 4.18 -0.98 9.69
C ASP A 98 4.30 -0.73 8.18
N ILE A 99 4.26 0.53 7.73
CA ILE A 99 4.52 0.93 6.34
C ILE A 99 5.95 0.55 5.91
N LEU A 100 6.95 0.87 6.73
CA LEU A 100 8.33 0.49 6.45
C LEU A 100 8.49 -1.04 6.32
N ARG A 101 7.71 -1.83 7.04
CA ARG A 101 7.85 -3.29 6.99
C ARG A 101 7.28 -3.92 5.72
N THR A 102 6.44 -3.20 4.99
CA THR A 102 5.79 -3.68 3.77
C THR A 102 6.38 -3.12 2.48
N HIS A 103 7.29 -2.14 2.55
CA HIS A 103 7.86 -1.50 1.35
C HIS A 103 9.34 -1.86 1.18
N PRO A 104 9.74 -2.55 0.09
CA PRO A 104 11.14 -2.92 -0.13
C PRO A 104 12.05 -1.71 -0.41
N MET A 105 11.48 -0.64 -0.95
CA MET A 105 12.17 0.62 -1.24
C MET A 105 11.40 1.79 -0.63
N VAL A 106 12.11 2.78 -0.09
CA VAL A 106 11.49 3.97 0.51
C VAL A 106 12.18 5.25 0.04
N ILE A 107 11.42 6.34 -0.05
CA ILE A 107 11.95 7.68 -0.33
C ILE A 107 11.84 8.49 0.96
N LEU A 108 12.98 8.75 1.61
CA LEU A 108 13.05 9.54 2.85
C LEU A 108 13.99 10.73 2.65
N GLY A 109 13.52 11.93 2.95
CA GLY A 109 14.32 13.16 2.76
C GLY A 109 14.76 13.40 1.30
N GLY A 110 14.01 12.89 0.32
CA GLY A 110 14.34 12.98 -1.10
C GLY A 110 15.34 11.94 -1.60
N VAL A 111 15.73 10.96 -0.76
CA VAL A 111 16.68 9.90 -1.11
C VAL A 111 15.95 8.57 -1.21
N LEU A 112 16.18 7.82 -2.30
CA LEU A 112 15.72 6.45 -2.46
C LEU A 112 16.65 5.50 -1.71
N ILE A 113 16.09 4.67 -0.84
CA ILE A 113 16.81 3.76 0.05
C ILE A 113 16.22 2.35 -0.07
N GLU A 114 17.09 1.35 -0.15
CA GLU A 114 16.69 -0.05 0.05
C GLU A 114 16.36 -0.27 1.52
N ASN A 115 15.14 -0.70 1.79
CA ASN A 115 14.58 -0.62 3.11
C ASN A 115 14.95 -1.84 3.97
N SER A 116 15.86 -1.65 4.91
CA SER A 116 16.30 -2.71 5.83
C SER A 116 15.22 -3.19 6.81
N PHE A 117 14.10 -2.47 6.93
CA PHE A 117 12.96 -2.88 7.75
C PHE A 117 11.96 -3.76 6.99
N PHE A 118 12.14 -3.96 5.68
CA PHE A 118 11.27 -4.82 4.90
C PHE A 118 11.30 -6.25 5.44
N THR A 119 10.14 -6.78 5.82
CA THR A 119 10.04 -8.10 6.48
C THR A 119 9.17 -9.06 5.71
N SER A 120 9.42 -10.35 5.91
CA SER A 120 8.52 -11.38 5.39
C SER A 120 7.17 -11.21 6.08
N PRO A 121 6.08 -11.25 5.32
CA PRO A 121 4.90 -10.68 5.90
C PRO A 121 4.03 -11.65 6.73
N GLN A 122 4.38 -12.93 6.69
CA GLN A 122 3.90 -13.93 7.64
C GLN A 122 4.38 -13.65 9.07
N GLU A 123 5.53 -13.00 9.23
CA GLU A 123 6.03 -12.54 10.53
C GLU A 123 5.29 -11.28 10.97
N PHE A 124 5.04 -10.36 10.03
CA PHE A 124 4.32 -9.13 10.30
C PHE A 124 2.86 -9.37 10.73
N ILE A 125 2.09 -10.17 9.97
CA ILE A 125 0.69 -10.50 10.33
C ILE A 125 0.61 -11.11 11.73
N ARG A 126 1.50 -12.07 12.05
CA ARG A 126 1.53 -12.70 13.38
C ARG A 126 1.72 -11.69 14.50
N GLU A 127 2.56 -10.68 14.28
CA GLU A 127 2.85 -9.63 15.25
C GLU A 127 1.71 -8.60 15.37
N VAL A 128 1.10 -8.19 14.26
CA VAL A 128 -0.07 -7.29 14.32
C VAL A 128 -1.23 -7.99 15.04
N GLN A 129 -1.47 -9.27 14.73
CA GLN A 129 -2.49 -10.08 15.40
C GLN A 129 -2.25 -10.19 16.91
N SER A 130 -1.00 -10.34 17.36
CA SER A 130 -0.68 -10.38 18.79
C SER A 130 -0.91 -9.05 19.50
N ARG A 131 -0.69 -7.91 18.81
CA ARG A 131 -1.00 -6.55 19.31
C ARG A 131 -2.50 -6.24 19.34
N THR A 132 -3.29 -6.84 18.45
CA THR A 132 -4.77 -6.71 18.43
C THR A 132 -5.51 -7.59 19.45
N GLY A 133 -4.82 -8.54 20.09
CA GLY A 133 -5.39 -9.32 21.19
C GLY A 133 -5.72 -8.43 22.41
N PRO A 134 -6.56 -8.89 23.35
CA PRO A 134 -6.85 -8.13 24.57
C PRO A 134 -5.52 -7.72 25.22
N SER A 135 -5.34 -6.41 25.42
CA SER A 135 -4.11 -5.82 25.95
C SER A 135 -3.61 -6.62 27.15
N GLN A 136 -2.54 -7.38 26.98
CA GLN A 136 -1.89 -8.02 28.10
C GLN A 136 -1.24 -6.89 28.89
N SER A 137 -1.79 -6.62 30.08
CA SER A 137 -1.32 -5.56 30.95
C SER A 137 0.17 -5.75 31.20
N TYR A 138 0.98 -4.78 30.81
CA TYR A 138 2.34 -4.64 31.33
C TYR A 138 2.22 -4.25 32.81
N ARG A 139 2.05 -5.26 33.67
CA ARG A 139 2.34 -5.18 35.10
C ARG A 139 3.19 -6.39 35.47
N ALA A 140 4.29 -6.05 36.15
CA ALA A 140 5.39 -6.89 36.59
C ALA A 140 4.96 -8.14 37.37
#